data_AF-A0A7Y5L334-F1
#
_entry.id   AF-A0A7Y5L334-F1
#
_cell.length_a   1.000
_cell.length_b   1.000
_cell.length_c   1.000
_cell.angle_alpha   90.00
_cell.angle_beta   90.00
_cell.angle_gamma   90.00
#
_symmetry.space_group_name_H-M   'P 1'
#
loop_
_entity.id
_entity.type
_entity.pdbx_description
1 polymer ?
#
loop_
_entity_poly.entity_id
_entity_poly.type
_entity_poly.pdbx_seq_one_letter_code
_entity_poly.pdbx_strand_id
1 'polypeptide(L)' 'MKNSKLRIFILLPAIMIIAFALNGCAVVQPWERGTLSDPIMIIDENPIEKGVFEHHLDYREGSVGGTGAQSGGCGCG' A
#
# COMPACT_ATOMS: atom_id res chain seq x y z
N MET A 1 -9.74 40.58 -16.60
CA MET A 1 -8.61 40.47 -15.63
C MET A 1 -9.01 39.97 -14.23
N LYS A 2 -10.29 40.03 -13.81
CA LYS A 2 -10.76 39.49 -12.50
C LYS A 2 -10.77 37.95 -12.42
N ASN A 3 -11.08 37.29 -13.54
CA ASN A 3 -11.29 35.83 -13.58
C ASN A 3 -9.99 35.02 -13.48
N SER A 4 -8.85 35.56 -13.93
CA SER A 4 -7.54 34.90 -13.78
C SER A 4 -7.06 34.94 -12.33
N LYS A 5 -7.28 36.06 -11.63
CA LYS A 5 -6.98 36.20 -10.20
C LYS A 5 -7.83 35.24 -9.34
N LEU A 6 -9.12 35.07 -9.70
CA LEU A 6 -10.04 34.15 -9.02
C LEU A 6 -9.68 32.68 -9.25
N ARG A 7 -9.26 32.30 -10.47
CA ARG A 7 -8.75 30.95 -10.78
C ARG A 7 -7.48 30.64 -10.01
N ILE A 8 -6.54 31.59 -9.93
CA ILE A 8 -5.31 31.44 -9.14
C ILE A 8 -5.64 31.29 -7.65
N PHE A 9 -6.62 32.04 -7.13
CA PHE A 9 -7.05 31.94 -5.72
C PHE A 9 -7.64 30.57 -5.35
N ILE A 10 -8.21 29.84 -6.32
CA ILE A 10 -8.81 28.51 -6.12
C ILE A 10 -7.81 27.38 -6.42
N LEU A 11 -6.95 27.55 -7.44
CA LEU A 11 -5.99 26.51 -7.85
C LEU A 11 -4.81 26.38 -6.87
N LEU A 12 -4.37 27.48 -6.26
CA LEU A 12 -3.22 27.50 -5.35
C LEU A 12 -3.46 26.68 -4.07
N PRO A 13 -4.60 26.76 -3.36
CA PRO A 13 -4.87 25.88 -2.22
C PRO A 13 -5.09 24.41 -2.64
N ALA A 14 -5.71 24.15 -3.81
CA ALA A 14 -5.92 22.78 -4.29
C ALA A 14 -4.61 22.03 -4.56
N ILE A 15 -3.62 22.71 -5.16
CA ILE A 15 -2.28 22.14 -5.41
C ILE A 15 -1.56 21.84 -4.08
N MET A 16 -1.74 22.70 -3.07
CA MET A 16 -1.12 22.54 -1.76
C MET A 16 -1.70 21.33 -1.00
N ILE A 17 -3.01 21.10 -1.09
CA ILE A 17 -3.69 19.92 -0.52
C ILE A 17 -3.21 18.62 -1.18
N ILE A 18 -3.07 18.61 -2.51
CA ILE A 18 -2.58 17.46 -3.26
C ILE A 18 -1.13 17.14 -2.87
N ALA A 19 -0.27 18.16 -2.71
CA ALA A 19 1.10 17.97 -2.28
C ALA A 19 1.21 17.35 -0.87
N PHE A 20 0.30 17.69 0.04
CA PHE A 20 0.25 17.08 1.38
C PHE A 20 -0.18 15.62 1.35
N ALA A 21 -1.13 15.25 0.51
CA ALA A 21 -1.63 13.87 0.38
C ALA A 21 -0.58 12.87 -0.15
N LEU A 22 0.52 13.36 -0.74
CA LEU A 22 1.62 12.53 -1.24
C LEU A 22 2.67 12.17 -0.16
N ASN A 23 2.58 12.71 1.06
CA ASN A 23 3.52 12.44 2.16
C ASN A 23 3.17 11.13 2.90
N GLY A 24 3.13 10.01 2.19
CA GLY A 24 2.88 8.68 2.76
C GLY A 24 4.06 7.70 2.68
N CYS A 25 5.08 8.00 1.86
CA CYS A 25 6.22 7.10 1.69
C CYS A 25 7.35 7.44 2.66
N ALA A 26 7.35 6.78 3.82
CA ALA A 26 8.52 6.76 4.71
C ALA A 26 9.41 5.55 4.36
N VAL A 27 10.64 5.82 3.92
CA VAL A 27 11.64 4.77 3.68
C VAL A 27 12.26 4.40 5.03
N VAL A 28 11.76 3.34 5.64
CA VAL A 28 12.30 2.77 6.89
C VAL A 28 13.44 1.81 6.60
N GLN A 29 14.38 1.70 7.54
CA GLN A 29 15.51 0.78 7.42
C GLN A 29 14.99 -0.67 7.46
N PRO A 30 15.61 -1.62 6.72
CA PRO A 30 15.08 -2.99 6.61
C PRO A 30 14.81 -3.69 7.94
N TRP A 31 15.63 -3.43 8.97
CA TRP A 31 15.48 -4.02 10.30
C TRP A 31 14.35 -3.40 11.14
N GLU A 32 13.90 -2.19 10.82
CA GLU A 32 12.75 -1.55 11.49
C GLU A 32 11.41 -2.16 11.03
N ARG A 33 11.41 -2.90 9.91
CA ARG A 33 10.22 -3.61 9.42
C ARG A 33 9.86 -4.86 10.22
N GLY A 34 10.78 -5.39 11.04
CA GLY A 34 10.55 -6.61 11.82
C GLY A 34 9.35 -6.49 12.76
N THR A 35 9.15 -5.31 13.36
CA THR A 35 7.99 -5.02 14.22
C THR A 35 6.67 -4.96 13.43
N LEU A 36 6.73 -4.69 12.12
CA LEU A 36 5.57 -4.59 11.23
C LEU A 36 5.13 -5.94 10.65
N SER A 37 5.86 -7.02 10.90
CA SER A 37 5.56 -8.36 10.39
C SER A 37 5.76 -9.43 11.46
N ASP A 38 5.32 -9.14 12.68
CA ASP A 38 5.26 -10.11 13.77
C ASP A 38 4.37 -11.31 13.35
N PRO A 39 4.82 -12.57 13.55
CA PRO A 39 4.03 -13.76 13.29
C PRO A 39 2.64 -13.76 13.94
N ILE A 40 2.43 -13.04 15.06
CA ILE A 40 1.10 -12.91 15.69
C ILE A 40 0.09 -12.16 14.83
N MET A 41 0.54 -11.36 13.86
CA MET A 41 -0.33 -10.63 12.93
C MET A 41 -0.83 -11.51 11.78
N ILE A 42 -0.45 -12.80 11.75
CA ILE A 42 -1.00 -13.78 10.84
C ILE A 42 -2.39 -14.17 11.36
N ILE A 43 -3.43 -13.72 10.66
CA ILE A 43 -4.84 -13.95 11.03
C ILE A 43 -5.25 -15.43 10.79
N ASP A 44 -4.42 -16.19 10.09
CA ASP A 44 -4.71 -17.57 9.71
C ASP A 44 -4.25 -18.59 10.73
N GLU A 45 -5.13 -19.55 11.03
CA GLU A 45 -4.84 -20.65 11.96
C GLU A 45 -3.82 -21.64 11.37
N ASN A 46 -3.75 -21.79 10.04
CA ASN A 46 -2.77 -22.61 9.34
C ASN A 46 -2.15 -21.86 8.14
N PRO A 47 -1.09 -21.06 8.35
CA PRO A 47 -0.50 -20.25 7.28
C PRO A 47 0.15 -21.07 6.17
N ILE A 48 0.58 -22.31 6.46
CA ILE A 48 1.24 -23.18 5.46
C ILE A 48 0.23 -23.66 4.43
N GLU A 49 -0.91 -24.17 4.89
CA GLU A 49 -1.99 -24.66 4.02
C GLU A 49 -2.53 -23.52 3.15
N LYS A 50 -2.77 -22.35 3.75
CA LYS A 50 -3.18 -21.17 3.01
C LYS A 50 -2.18 -20.76 1.94
N GLY A 51 -0.88 -20.70 2.26
CA GLY A 51 0.15 -20.35 1.28
C GLY A 51 0.18 -21.29 0.06
N VAL A 52 -0.06 -22.59 0.26
CA VAL A 52 -0.13 -23.58 -0.83
C VAL A 52 -1.36 -23.36 -1.70
N PHE A 53 -2.51 -23.10 -1.08
CA PHE A 53 -3.75 -22.81 -1.82
C PHE A 53 -3.63 -21.53 -2.65
N GLU A 54 -3.07 -20.48 -2.06
CA GLU A 54 -2.81 -19.20 -2.73
C GLU A 54 -1.86 -19.37 -3.93
N HIS A 55 -0.78 -20.12 -3.77
CA HIS A 55 0.13 -20.42 -4.88
C HIS A 55 -0.57 -21.16 -6.04
N HIS A 56 -1.55 -22.02 -5.75
CA HIS A 56 -2.35 -22.67 -6.79
C HIS A 56 -3.27 -21.68 -7.51
N LEU A 57 -3.88 -20.74 -6.79
CA LEU A 57 -4.73 -19.70 -7.36
C LEU A 57 -3.91 -18.73 -8.22
N ASP A 58 -2.78 -18.23 -7.72
CA ASP A 58 -1.86 -17.37 -8.45
C ASP A 58 -1.45 -18.00 -9.80
N TYR A 59 -1.14 -19.31 -9.79
CA TYR A 59 -0.79 -20.06 -11.00
C TYR A 59 -1.94 -20.17 -12.01
N ARG A 60 -3.18 -20.26 -11.51
CA ARG A 60 -4.37 -20.42 -12.35
C ARG A 60 -4.88 -19.10 -12.89
N GLU A 61 -4.79 -18.05 -12.10
CA GLU A 61 -5.32 -16.73 -12.40
C GLU A 61 -4.28 -15.82 -13.07
N GLY A 62 -2.99 -16.19 -13.01
CA GLY A 62 -1.90 -15.37 -13.54
C GLY A 62 -1.72 -14.05 -12.78
N SER A 63 -2.30 -13.96 -11.59
CA SER A 63 -2.18 -12.86 -10.64
C SER A 63 -1.19 -13.25 -9.53
N VAL A 64 -0.56 -12.27 -8.90
CA VAL A 64 0.33 -12.50 -7.74
C VAL A 64 0.06 -11.40 -6.72
N GLY A 65 -0.02 -11.78 -5.45
CA GLY A 65 -0.03 -10.82 -4.33
C GLY A 65 -1.38 -10.21 -3.98
N GLY A 66 -2.48 -10.70 -4.57
CA GLY A 66 -3.84 -10.21 -4.29
C GLY A 66 -4.38 -10.56 -2.90
N THR A 67 -3.81 -11.58 -2.25
CA THR A 67 -4.37 -12.19 -1.04
C THR A 67 -3.65 -11.81 0.25
N GLY A 68 -2.70 -10.89 0.17
CA GLY A 68 -2.01 -10.34 1.35
C GLY A 68 -1.16 -11.36 2.12
N ALA A 69 -0.96 -12.57 1.56
CA ALA A 69 -0.19 -13.65 2.18
C ALA A 69 1.31 -13.31 2.31
N GLN A 70 1.82 -12.41 1.47
CA GLN A 70 3.15 -11.80 1.64
C GLN A 70 3.02 -10.46 2.38
N SER A 71 2.92 -10.55 3.70
CA SER A 71 3.30 -9.50 4.67
C SER A 71 3.01 -8.03 4.29
N GLY A 72 1.90 -7.49 4.80
CA GLY A 72 1.88 -6.20 5.50
C GLY A 72 2.35 -4.93 4.76
N GLY A 73 2.23 -4.83 3.44
CA GLY A 73 2.58 -3.64 2.67
C GLY A 73 1.72 -3.46 1.41
N CYS A 74 1.63 -2.23 0.90
CA CYS A 74 0.97 -1.89 -0.37
C CYS A 74 1.42 -2.88 -1.44
N GLY A 75 0.53 -3.79 -1.87
CA GLY A 75 0.82 -5.02 -2.64
C GLY A 75 1.57 -4.83 -3.96
N CYS A 76 2.83 -4.45 -3.89
CA CYS A 76 3.78 -4.41 -4.99
C CYS A 76 4.89 -5.38 -4.62
N GLY A 77 4.77 -6.60 -5.17
CA GLY A 77 5.74 -7.70 -5.28
C GLY A 77 7.03 -7.65 -4.47
#